data_AF-A0A2N0NXA9-F1
#
_entry.id   AF-A0A2N0NXA9-F1
#
_cell.length_a   1.000
_cell.length_b   1.000
_cell.length_c   1.000
_cell.angle_alpha   90.00
_cell.angle_beta   90.00
_cell.angle_gamma   90.00
#
_symmetry.space_group_name_H-M   'P 1'
#
loop_
_entity.id
_entity.type
_entity.pdbx_description
1 polymer ?
#
loop_
_entity_poly.entity_id
_entity_poly.type
_entity_poly.pdbx_seq_one_letter_code
_entity_poly.pdbx_strand_id
1 'polypeptide(L)'
;MFEAINSSIFPGINYVSTIPRTCYFPKVDTYQEITDNIEESLSHKVLGYLDDTIWLAENLTDLVSNLKIADSFYQLANIHINKEKTIILANKYAKKIIKNNLVAPINHIDLEFSSTIIKVPILAQYKAARILGVHFNPNDCHNTSTKKNFSMINYVTMLIRKKKLIHDHVIYMINKVIIPRIEYLSQHFMLSINQCNKINISLRSTIKQSVGLPKNIFNSVLHSNIYPNIVNFFDHQLKVQSSLLVTQANNPYTSNTLKFLFLLCQQKHWLPNSIINFFDLFDKPLKCFSRLESLLTFFKFYNLSLSSNFKFSMKGGTYPLSHFIIDKKFLFAHINSIRNKGIMFLYHIITKDYAFLEDYNDIKKHLVHKGGKIPHWYNFLKENITINNQGRLVFDLNRPIIQNPSAPRSAIPSEDPNTLHHPKRS
;
A
#
# COMPACT_ATOMS: atom_id res chain seq x y z
N MET A 1 3.48 -34.38 -1.94
CA MET A 1 4.47 -33.34 -1.59
C MET A 1 3.84 -32.12 -0.92
N PHE A 2 3.04 -31.32 -1.63
CA PHE A 2 2.46 -30.07 -1.09
C PHE A 2 1.67 -30.26 0.20
N GLU A 3 0.87 -31.31 0.29
CA GLU A 3 0.11 -31.66 1.50
C GLU A 3 1.03 -31.92 2.71
N ALA A 4 2.04 -32.78 2.54
CA ALA A 4 3.02 -33.10 3.58
C ALA A 4 3.83 -31.87 4.07
N ILE A 5 4.11 -30.92 3.17
CA ILE A 5 4.77 -29.66 3.53
C ILE A 5 3.80 -28.74 4.26
N ASN A 6 2.57 -28.63 3.80
CA ASN A 6 1.56 -27.80 4.46
C ASN A 6 1.28 -28.30 5.88
N SER A 7 1.26 -29.63 6.09
CA SER A 7 1.13 -30.26 7.41
C SER A 7 2.42 -30.28 8.24
N SER A 8 3.56 -29.84 7.72
CA SER A 8 4.83 -29.88 8.44
C SER A 8 4.83 -28.96 9.67
N ILE A 9 5.58 -29.33 10.70
CA ILE A 9 5.78 -28.52 11.92
C ILE A 9 6.61 -27.27 11.60
N PHE A 10 7.45 -27.33 10.56
CA PHE A 10 8.32 -26.24 10.15
C PHE A 10 7.52 -25.15 9.41
N PRO A 11 7.41 -23.94 9.98
CA PRO A 11 6.62 -22.88 9.38
C PRO A 11 7.27 -22.37 8.08
N GLY A 12 6.44 -21.75 7.23
CA GLY A 12 6.90 -21.03 6.06
C GLY A 12 7.12 -19.57 6.41
N ILE A 13 6.45 -18.69 5.66
CA ILE A 13 6.27 -17.29 6.05
C ILE A 13 4.87 -17.11 6.62
N ASN A 14 4.79 -16.52 7.81
CA ASN A 14 3.55 -16.19 8.50
C ASN A 14 3.46 -14.67 8.68
N TYR A 15 2.65 -14.02 7.84
CA TYR A 15 2.33 -12.62 8.03
C TYR A 15 1.09 -12.48 8.91
N VAL A 16 1.15 -11.56 9.87
CA VAL A 16 0.02 -11.20 10.73
C VAL A 16 -0.16 -9.69 10.66
N SER A 17 -1.40 -9.26 10.41
CA SER A 17 -1.78 -7.85 10.46
C SER A 17 -2.88 -7.67 11.48
N THR A 18 -2.74 -6.66 12.33
CA THR A 18 -3.65 -6.40 13.46
C THR A 18 -4.01 -4.94 13.57
N ILE A 19 -5.28 -4.68 13.90
CA ILE A 19 -5.82 -3.37 14.26
C ILE A 19 -6.71 -3.56 15.49
N PRO A 20 -6.68 -2.67 16.50
CA PRO A 20 -7.56 -2.81 17.65
C PRO A 20 -9.04 -2.70 17.24
N ARG A 21 -9.98 -3.37 17.92
CA ARG A 21 -11.42 -3.16 17.68
C ARG A 21 -11.95 -1.91 18.35
N THR A 22 -11.34 -1.52 19.45
CA THR A 22 -11.71 -0.35 20.25
C THR A 22 -10.50 0.52 20.49
N CYS A 23 -10.63 1.82 20.26
CA CYS A 23 -9.62 2.81 20.64
C CYS A 23 -10.22 3.75 21.67
N TYR A 24 -10.11 3.39 22.95
CA TYR A 24 -10.51 4.27 24.06
C TYR A 24 -9.38 5.25 24.38
N PHE A 25 -9.74 6.52 24.53
CA PHE A 25 -8.81 7.59 24.90
C PHE A 25 -9.50 8.53 25.91
N PRO A 26 -8.93 8.74 27.13
CA PRO A 26 -7.76 8.05 27.70
C PRO A 26 -8.00 6.54 27.90
N LYS A 27 -6.92 5.75 27.93
CA LYS A 27 -7.02 4.33 28.34
C LYS A 27 -7.41 4.30 29.82
N VAL A 28 -8.50 3.60 30.15
CA VAL A 28 -8.94 3.41 31.54
C VAL A 28 -8.22 2.18 32.09
N ASP A 29 -7.54 2.32 33.23
CA ASP A 29 -6.67 1.30 33.84
C ASP A 29 -7.44 0.01 34.27
N THR A 30 -8.77 0.03 34.30
CA THR A 30 -9.63 -1.09 34.72
C THR A 30 -9.99 -2.08 33.61
N TYR A 31 -9.71 -1.77 32.34
CA TYR A 31 -9.83 -2.78 31.28
C TYR A 31 -8.58 -3.66 31.31
N GLN A 32 -8.68 -4.83 31.95
CA GLN A 32 -7.77 -5.94 31.69
C GLN A 32 -7.62 -6.08 30.16
N GLU A 33 -6.38 -6.26 29.71
CA GLU A 33 -5.95 -6.33 28.31
C GLU A 33 -6.62 -7.48 27.53
N ILE A 34 -7.93 -7.43 27.34
CA ILE A 34 -8.58 -8.17 26.27
C ILE A 34 -8.21 -7.38 25.02
N THR A 35 -7.11 -7.78 24.39
CA THR A 35 -6.68 -7.32 23.07
C THR A 35 -7.69 -7.80 22.04
N ASP A 36 -8.90 -7.23 22.08
CA ASP A 36 -9.90 -7.41 21.04
C ASP A 36 -9.38 -6.72 19.79
N ASN A 37 -8.59 -7.46 19.01
CA ASN A 37 -7.97 -7.02 17.78
C ASN A 37 -8.71 -7.68 16.61
N ILE A 38 -8.85 -6.93 15.52
CA ILE A 38 -9.10 -7.51 14.21
C ILE A 38 -7.75 -8.03 13.72
N GLU A 39 -7.67 -9.33 13.48
CA GLU A 39 -6.47 -10.00 13.01
C GLU A 39 -6.76 -10.75 11.72
N GLU A 40 -5.87 -10.60 10.74
CA GLU A 40 -5.82 -11.45 9.57
C GLU A 40 -4.40 -11.98 9.43
N SER A 41 -4.28 -13.29 9.19
CA SER A 41 -3.01 -13.96 8.99
C SER A 41 -2.91 -14.57 7.59
N LEU A 42 -1.69 -14.60 7.07
CA LEU A 42 -1.37 -15.14 5.76
C LEU A 42 -0.14 -16.04 5.90
N SER A 43 -0.34 -17.34 5.70
CA SER A 43 0.73 -18.33 5.76
C SER A 43 0.97 -18.96 4.40
N HIS A 44 2.23 -18.98 3.95
CA HIS A 44 2.64 -19.70 2.76
C HIS A 44 3.99 -20.37 2.97
N LYS A 45 4.09 -21.65 2.60
CA LYS A 45 5.32 -22.45 2.67
C LYS A 45 5.93 -22.68 1.29
N VAL A 46 5.11 -23.13 0.35
CA VAL A 46 5.54 -23.48 -1.00
C VAL A 46 4.47 -23.08 -2.01
N LEU A 47 4.91 -22.57 -3.14
CA LEU A 47 4.08 -22.28 -4.31
C LEU A 47 4.66 -23.05 -5.49
N GLY A 48 3.80 -23.62 -6.33
CA GLY A 48 4.22 -24.38 -7.51
C GLY A 48 3.44 -23.95 -8.74
N TYR A 49 4.13 -23.90 -9.88
CA TYR A 49 3.51 -23.81 -11.19
C TYR A 49 4.24 -24.76 -12.12
N LEU A 50 3.60 -25.88 -12.46
CA LEU A 50 4.24 -26.99 -13.18
C LEU A 50 5.48 -27.49 -12.41
N ASP A 51 6.68 -27.40 -13.02
CA ASP A 51 7.97 -27.78 -12.46
C ASP A 51 8.63 -26.67 -11.62
N ASP A 52 8.26 -25.41 -11.84
CA ASP A 52 8.79 -24.27 -11.09
C ASP A 52 8.21 -24.25 -9.67
N THR A 53 9.08 -24.36 -8.66
CA THR A 53 8.72 -24.27 -7.23
C THR A 53 9.35 -23.06 -6.56
N ILE A 54 8.58 -22.40 -5.69
CA ILE A 54 8.99 -21.24 -4.92
C ILE A 54 8.79 -21.57 -3.45
N TRP A 55 9.88 -21.48 -2.69
CA TRP A 55 9.89 -21.75 -1.26
C TRP A 55 9.91 -20.45 -0.48
N LEU A 56 9.07 -20.39 0.56
CA LEU A 56 8.89 -19.24 1.42
C LEU A 56 9.14 -19.69 2.86
N ALA A 57 10.13 -19.09 3.51
CA ALA A 57 10.44 -19.32 4.91
C ALA A 57 10.96 -18.03 5.56
N GLU A 58 10.69 -17.86 6.84
CA GLU A 58 11.27 -16.77 7.65
C GLU A 58 12.73 -17.04 8.01
N ASN A 59 13.06 -18.30 8.30
CA ASN A 59 14.38 -18.75 8.70
C ASN A 59 14.97 -19.76 7.73
N LEU A 60 16.30 -19.80 7.65
CA LEU A 60 17.02 -20.76 6.82
C LEU A 60 16.87 -22.20 7.32
N THR A 61 16.79 -22.40 8.63
CA THR A 61 16.61 -23.71 9.26
C THR A 61 15.27 -24.36 8.90
N ASP A 62 14.20 -23.57 8.91
CA ASP A 62 12.85 -24.00 8.53
C ASP A 62 12.76 -24.26 7.03
N LEU A 63 13.51 -23.50 6.22
CA LEU A 63 13.65 -23.77 4.80
C LEU A 63 14.34 -25.11 4.54
N VAL A 64 15.50 -25.36 5.17
CA VAL A 64 16.27 -26.60 4.98
C VAL A 64 15.47 -27.83 5.40
N SER A 65 14.77 -27.77 6.54
CA SER A 65 13.93 -28.87 7.00
C SER A 65 12.75 -29.16 6.06
N ASN A 66 12.07 -28.12 5.56
CA ASN A 66 11.03 -28.28 4.54
C ASN A 66 11.59 -28.82 3.21
N LEU A 67 12.81 -28.42 2.82
CA LEU A 67 13.49 -28.95 1.65
C LEU A 67 13.90 -30.43 1.82
N LYS A 68 14.22 -30.90 3.03
CA LYS A 68 14.48 -32.33 3.30
C LYS A 68 13.22 -33.19 3.07
N ILE A 69 12.05 -32.68 3.47
CA ILE A 69 10.76 -33.35 3.17
C ILE A 69 10.55 -33.43 1.66
N ALA A 70 10.80 -32.33 0.95
CA ALA A 70 10.72 -32.28 -0.51
C ALA A 70 11.64 -33.33 -1.16
N ASP A 71 12.89 -33.39 -0.70
CA ASP A 71 13.89 -34.29 -1.24
C ASP A 71 13.52 -35.76 -1.08
N SER A 72 13.00 -36.16 0.09
CA SER A 72 12.48 -37.52 0.29
C SER A 72 11.40 -37.90 -0.73
N PHE A 73 10.53 -36.94 -1.07
CA PHE A 73 9.50 -37.13 -2.09
C PHE A 73 10.10 -37.21 -3.50
N TYR A 74 11.08 -36.36 -3.82
CA TYR A 74 11.74 -36.39 -5.13
C TYR A 74 12.52 -37.68 -5.35
N GLN A 75 13.20 -38.20 -4.33
CA GLN A 75 13.87 -39.50 -4.38
C GLN A 75 12.87 -40.64 -4.63
N LEU A 76 11.75 -40.64 -3.90
CA LEU A 76 10.68 -41.64 -4.07
C LEU A 76 10.10 -41.59 -5.49
N ALA A 77 9.87 -40.39 -6.03
CA ALA A 77 9.31 -40.19 -7.35
C ALA A 77 10.35 -40.27 -8.49
N ASN A 78 11.63 -40.52 -8.18
CA ASN A 78 12.75 -40.50 -9.12
C ASN A 78 12.85 -39.18 -9.94
N ILE A 79 12.57 -38.05 -9.29
CA ILE A 79 12.63 -36.71 -9.89
C ILE A 79 13.97 -36.06 -9.55
N HIS A 80 14.68 -35.58 -10.57
CA HIS A 80 15.95 -34.89 -10.42
C HIS A 80 15.77 -33.38 -10.50
N ILE A 81 16.16 -32.65 -9.45
CA ILE A 81 16.09 -31.19 -9.43
C ILE A 81 17.34 -30.58 -10.08
N ASN A 82 17.12 -29.59 -10.93
CA ASN A 82 18.21 -28.76 -11.43
C ASN A 82 18.70 -27.77 -10.36
N LYS A 83 19.73 -28.18 -9.63
CA LYS A 83 20.35 -27.42 -8.53
C LYS A 83 20.96 -26.09 -8.99
N GLU A 84 21.45 -25.99 -10.21
CA GLU A 84 22.09 -24.78 -10.74
C GLU A 84 21.11 -23.62 -10.96
N LYS A 85 19.84 -23.93 -11.16
CA LYS A 85 18.78 -22.92 -11.31
C LYS A 85 18.28 -22.36 -9.99
N THR A 86 18.69 -22.95 -8.86
CA THR A 86 18.24 -22.50 -7.54
C THR A 86 18.88 -21.15 -7.18
N ILE A 87 18.07 -20.24 -6.65
CA ILE A 87 18.47 -18.88 -6.30
C ILE A 87 17.76 -18.45 -5.02
N ILE A 88 18.45 -17.71 -4.15
CA ILE A 88 17.83 -17.19 -2.93
C ILE A 88 17.55 -15.69 -3.08
N LEU A 89 16.29 -15.34 -2.82
CA LEU A 89 15.82 -13.97 -2.68
C LEU A 89 15.68 -13.62 -1.19
N ALA A 90 16.52 -12.71 -0.72
CA ALA A 90 16.43 -12.20 0.65
C ALA A 90 16.15 -10.69 0.66
N ASN A 91 15.17 -10.28 1.49
CA ASN A 91 14.86 -8.88 1.74
C ASN A 91 15.98 -8.20 2.55
N LYS A 92 15.90 -6.88 2.72
CA LYS A 92 16.91 -6.09 3.45
C LYS A 92 17.09 -6.56 4.90
N TYR A 93 16.00 -6.96 5.57
CA TYR A 93 16.02 -7.40 6.97
C TYR A 93 16.71 -8.75 7.12
N ALA A 94 16.32 -9.75 6.32
CA ALA A 94 16.95 -11.06 6.28
C ALA A 94 18.45 -10.95 5.95
N LYS A 95 18.83 -10.08 5.00
CA LYS A 95 20.25 -9.81 4.72
C LYS A 95 20.99 -9.19 5.89
N LYS A 96 20.34 -8.37 6.72
CA LYS A 96 20.95 -7.81 7.92
C LYS A 96 21.17 -8.89 8.97
N ILE A 97 20.19 -9.78 9.19
CA ILE A 97 20.34 -10.93 10.10
C ILE A 97 21.49 -11.83 9.64
N ILE A 98 21.51 -12.18 8.36
CA ILE A 98 22.55 -13.03 7.76
C ILE A 98 23.94 -12.38 7.94
N LYS A 99 24.06 -11.07 7.71
CA LYS A 99 25.33 -10.34 7.93
C LYS A 99 25.73 -10.23 9.39
N ASN A 100 24.79 -10.07 10.30
CA ASN A 100 25.10 -9.95 11.73
C ASN A 100 25.66 -11.27 12.30
N ASN A 101 25.23 -12.40 11.72
CA ASN A 101 25.66 -13.72 12.17
C ASN A 101 27.01 -14.16 11.55
N LEU A 102 27.57 -13.44 10.58
CA LEU A 102 28.76 -13.86 9.81
C LEU A 102 29.72 -12.69 9.50
N VAL A 103 31.03 -12.95 9.62
CA VAL A 103 32.11 -11.94 9.53
C VAL A 103 32.39 -11.43 8.09
N ALA A 104 31.88 -12.12 7.05
CA ALA A 104 32.18 -11.81 5.64
C ALA A 104 30.93 -11.56 4.79
N PRO A 105 31.03 -10.80 3.67
CA PRO A 105 29.91 -10.58 2.76
C PRO A 105 29.52 -11.88 2.05
N ILE A 106 28.34 -12.40 2.37
CA ILE A 106 27.86 -13.66 1.81
C ILE A 106 27.28 -13.45 0.41
N ASN A 107 27.94 -14.03 -0.59
CA ASN A 107 27.44 -14.09 -1.96
C ASN A 107 26.65 -15.38 -2.24
N HIS A 108 26.77 -16.41 -1.37
CA HIS A 108 26.13 -17.71 -1.52
C HIS A 108 25.80 -18.32 -0.15
N ILE A 109 24.70 -19.06 -0.05
CA ILE A 109 24.34 -19.85 1.13
C ILE A 109 24.55 -21.31 0.80
N ASP A 110 25.23 -22.01 1.70
CA ASP A 110 25.39 -23.45 1.65
C ASP A 110 24.10 -24.09 2.16
N LEU A 111 23.32 -24.66 1.22
CA LEU A 111 22.08 -25.36 1.50
C LEU A 111 22.33 -26.86 1.41
N GLU A 112 21.99 -27.58 2.48
CA GLU A 112 21.94 -29.04 2.45
C GLU A 112 20.69 -29.46 1.67
N PHE A 113 20.90 -30.07 0.51
CA PHE A 113 19.84 -30.62 -0.31
C PHE A 113 20.25 -32.03 -0.74
N SER A 114 19.42 -33.01 -0.38
CA SER A 114 19.77 -34.43 -0.42
C SER A 114 20.95 -34.79 0.47
N SER A 115 22.06 -35.19 -0.16
CA SER A 115 23.32 -35.61 0.45
C SER A 115 24.48 -34.71 -0.01
N THR A 116 24.16 -33.58 -0.65
CA THR A 116 25.14 -32.61 -1.17
C THR A 116 24.87 -31.22 -0.61
N ILE A 117 25.94 -30.49 -0.32
CA ILE A 117 25.86 -29.06 0.02
C ILE A 117 25.89 -28.27 -1.29
N ILE A 118 24.82 -27.53 -1.57
CA ILE A 118 24.72 -26.66 -2.75
C ILE A 118 25.06 -25.24 -2.34
N LYS A 119 25.99 -24.61 -3.07
CA LYS A 119 26.28 -23.18 -2.93
C LYS A 119 25.26 -22.35 -3.71
N VAL A 120 24.18 -21.95 -3.05
CA VAL A 120 23.09 -21.23 -3.70
C VAL A 120 23.34 -19.72 -3.67
N PRO A 121 23.40 -19.02 -4.81
CA PRO A 121 23.71 -17.60 -4.84
C PRO A 121 22.59 -16.76 -4.21
N ILE A 122 22.98 -15.79 -3.37
CA ILE A 122 22.07 -14.77 -2.86
C ILE A 122 22.03 -13.61 -3.85
N LEU A 123 20.84 -13.30 -4.37
CA LEU A 123 20.68 -12.15 -5.26
C LEU A 123 20.95 -10.83 -4.53
N ALA A 124 21.75 -9.96 -5.15
CA ALA A 124 22.04 -8.62 -4.64
C ALA A 124 20.75 -7.78 -4.46
N GLN A 125 20.80 -6.75 -3.61
CA GLN A 125 19.61 -5.97 -3.19
C GLN A 125 18.77 -5.41 -4.36
N TYR A 126 19.41 -5.03 -5.46
CA TYR A 126 18.76 -4.43 -6.64
C TYR A 126 18.56 -5.40 -7.80
N LYS A 127 19.00 -6.65 -7.66
CA LYS A 127 18.74 -7.69 -8.66
C LYS A 127 17.36 -8.28 -8.43
N ALA A 128 16.74 -8.74 -9.50
CA ALA A 128 15.42 -9.37 -9.48
C ALA A 128 15.54 -10.79 -10.03
N ALA A 129 14.82 -11.73 -9.41
CA ALA A 129 14.67 -13.08 -9.95
C ALA A 129 13.56 -13.10 -10.99
N ARG A 130 13.71 -13.94 -12.02
CA ARG A 130 12.65 -14.20 -12.99
C ARG A 130 11.81 -15.36 -12.49
N ILE A 131 10.53 -15.13 -12.24
CA ILE A 131 9.54 -16.14 -11.83
C ILE A 131 8.37 -16.03 -12.83
N LEU A 132 8.05 -17.11 -13.53
CA LEU A 132 7.00 -17.15 -14.57
C LEU A 132 7.13 -16.03 -15.63
N GLY A 133 8.37 -15.63 -15.97
CA GLY A 133 8.61 -14.53 -16.92
C GLY A 133 8.64 -13.12 -16.32
N VAL A 134 8.16 -12.95 -15.08
CA VAL A 134 8.08 -11.68 -14.36
C VAL A 134 9.27 -11.52 -13.43
N HIS A 135 9.75 -10.28 -13.25
CA HIS A 135 10.95 -10.00 -12.45
C HIS A 135 10.57 -9.50 -11.05
N PHE A 136 10.82 -10.32 -10.04
CA PHE A 136 10.51 -10.01 -8.64
C PHE A 136 11.75 -9.56 -7.87
N ASN A 137 11.58 -8.49 -7.09
CA ASN A 137 12.58 -8.01 -6.15
C ASN A 137 11.98 -8.03 -4.73
N PRO A 138 12.70 -8.55 -3.72
CA PRO A 138 12.17 -8.72 -2.37
C PRO A 138 11.98 -7.40 -1.61
N ASN A 139 12.47 -6.27 -2.13
CA ASN A 139 12.28 -4.93 -1.55
C ASN A 139 11.40 -4.03 -2.43
N ASP A 140 10.54 -4.63 -3.27
CA ASP A 140 9.59 -3.91 -4.12
C ASP A 140 10.25 -2.90 -5.09
N CYS A 141 11.47 -3.19 -5.55
CA CYS A 141 12.18 -2.35 -6.51
C CYS A 141 11.96 -2.84 -7.96
N HIS A 142 11.21 -2.06 -8.74
CA HIS A 142 10.83 -2.43 -10.12
C HIS A 142 11.74 -1.84 -11.20
N ASN A 143 12.89 -1.26 -10.85
CA ASN A 143 13.79 -0.62 -11.82
C ASN A 143 14.26 -1.59 -12.91
N THR A 144 14.57 -2.83 -12.54
CA THR A 144 15.00 -3.88 -13.48
C THR A 144 13.86 -4.25 -14.45
N SER A 145 12.66 -4.48 -13.94
CA SER A 145 11.45 -4.79 -14.73
C SER A 145 11.12 -3.64 -15.68
N THR A 146 11.15 -2.41 -15.17
CA THR A 146 10.92 -1.18 -15.94
C THR A 146 11.93 -1.01 -17.07
N LYS A 147 13.23 -1.19 -16.79
CA LYS A 147 14.29 -1.12 -17.81
C LYS A 147 14.08 -2.16 -18.91
N LYS A 148 13.72 -3.40 -18.55
CA LYS A 148 13.44 -4.48 -19.51
C LYS A 148 12.20 -4.18 -20.38
N ASN A 149 11.16 -3.61 -19.79
CA ASN A 149 9.98 -3.17 -20.55
C ASN A 149 10.36 -2.12 -21.59
N PHE A 150 11.12 -1.08 -21.20
CA PHE A 150 11.57 -0.05 -22.13
C PHE A 150 12.52 -0.58 -23.21
N SER A 151 13.47 -1.45 -22.85
CA SER A 151 14.38 -2.03 -23.84
C SER A 151 13.64 -2.90 -24.86
N MET A 152 12.65 -3.68 -24.40
CA MET A 152 11.78 -4.47 -25.28
C MET A 152 10.99 -3.57 -26.24
N ILE A 153 10.36 -2.50 -25.74
CA ILE A 153 9.60 -1.55 -26.58
C ILE A 153 10.52 -0.91 -27.62
N ASN A 154 11.70 -0.44 -27.21
CA ASN A 154 12.66 0.18 -28.12
C ASN A 154 13.14 -0.80 -29.20
N TYR A 155 13.40 -2.05 -28.82
CA TYR A 155 13.78 -3.09 -29.76
C TYR A 155 12.67 -3.40 -30.77
N VAL A 156 11.44 -3.63 -30.31
CA VAL A 156 10.31 -3.96 -31.20
C VAL A 156 9.95 -2.77 -32.10
N THR A 157 9.92 -1.56 -31.55
CA THR A 157 9.66 -0.34 -32.36
C THR A 157 10.75 -0.12 -33.40
N MET A 158 12.02 -0.37 -33.08
CA MET A 158 13.11 -0.34 -34.07
C MET A 158 12.88 -1.37 -35.19
N LEU A 159 12.48 -2.61 -34.85
CA LEU A 159 12.19 -3.64 -35.86
C LEU A 159 11.03 -3.25 -36.77
N ILE A 160 9.95 -2.71 -36.21
CA ILE A 160 8.79 -2.25 -36.98
C ILE A 160 9.21 -1.15 -37.97
N ARG A 161 10.02 -0.17 -37.52
CA ARG A 161 10.48 0.94 -38.37
C ARG A 161 11.36 0.50 -39.53
N LYS A 162 12.11 -0.59 -39.38
CA LYS A 162 12.99 -1.12 -40.43
C LYS A 162 12.27 -2.04 -41.42
N LYS A 163 11.09 -2.54 -41.07
CA LYS A 163 10.33 -3.48 -41.92
C LYS A 163 9.25 -2.75 -42.71
N LYS A 164 9.04 -3.18 -43.96
CA LYS A 164 7.91 -2.73 -44.78
C LYS A 164 6.64 -3.46 -44.30
N LEU A 165 5.91 -2.86 -43.37
CA LEU A 165 4.68 -3.39 -42.81
C LEU A 165 3.50 -2.50 -43.21
N ILE A 166 2.36 -3.13 -43.53
CA ILE A 166 1.08 -2.42 -43.70
C ILE A 166 0.68 -1.80 -42.35
N HIS A 167 0.05 -0.63 -42.37
CA HIS A 167 -0.31 0.12 -41.17
C HIS A 167 -1.17 -0.70 -40.20
N ASP A 168 -2.09 -1.52 -40.71
CA ASP A 168 -2.95 -2.38 -39.90
C ASP A 168 -2.16 -3.45 -39.14
N HIS A 169 -1.10 -4.00 -39.74
CA HIS A 169 -0.19 -4.90 -39.04
C HIS A 169 0.55 -4.19 -37.91
N VAL A 170 0.94 -2.93 -38.09
CA VAL A 170 1.59 -2.14 -37.04
C VAL A 170 0.61 -1.86 -35.89
N ILE A 171 -0.62 -1.45 -36.20
CA ILE A 171 -1.69 -1.24 -35.21
C ILE A 171 -1.96 -2.54 -34.44
N TYR A 172 -2.11 -3.65 -35.14
CA TYR A 172 -2.29 -4.97 -34.54
C TYR A 172 -1.12 -5.35 -33.62
N MET A 173 0.12 -5.20 -34.08
CA MET A 173 1.30 -5.50 -33.26
C MET A 173 1.32 -4.65 -31.98
N ILE A 174 0.97 -3.37 -32.05
CA ILE A 174 0.94 -2.51 -30.87
C ILE A 174 -0.16 -2.97 -29.90
N ASN A 175 -1.41 -3.05 -30.36
CA ASN A 175 -2.57 -3.27 -29.50
C ASN A 175 -2.70 -4.73 -29.02
N LYS A 176 -2.27 -5.71 -29.82
CA LYS A 176 -2.47 -7.15 -29.54
C LYS A 176 -1.20 -7.90 -29.18
N VAL A 177 -0.01 -7.32 -29.34
CA VAL A 177 1.26 -7.97 -28.99
C VAL A 177 2.05 -7.17 -27.96
N ILE A 178 2.36 -5.90 -28.24
CA ILE A 178 3.24 -5.10 -27.38
C ILE A 178 2.52 -4.74 -26.07
N ILE A 179 1.30 -4.19 -26.14
CA ILE A 179 0.54 -3.77 -24.95
C ILE A 179 0.26 -4.97 -24.02
N PRO A 180 -0.31 -6.11 -24.49
CA PRO A 180 -0.55 -7.26 -23.63
C PRO A 180 0.73 -7.86 -23.01
N ARG A 181 1.86 -7.77 -23.72
CA ARG A 181 3.15 -8.24 -23.19
C ARG A 181 3.66 -7.36 -22.06
N ILE A 182 3.53 -6.03 -22.17
CA ILE A 182 3.91 -5.11 -21.09
C ILE A 182 2.96 -5.30 -19.90
N GLU A 183 1.66 -5.42 -20.18
CA GLU A 183 0.61 -5.70 -19.20
C GLU A 183 1.00 -6.89 -18.30
N TYR A 184 1.31 -8.04 -18.91
CA TYR A 184 1.77 -9.23 -18.19
C TYR A 184 3.02 -8.96 -17.33
N LEU A 185 4.04 -8.31 -17.90
CA LEU A 185 5.29 -8.03 -17.18
C LEU A 185 5.13 -7.03 -16.02
N SER A 186 4.11 -6.17 -16.09
CA SER A 186 3.78 -5.17 -15.07
C SER A 186 2.60 -5.55 -14.16
N GLN A 187 2.15 -6.81 -14.17
CA GLN A 187 0.95 -7.20 -13.41
C GLN A 187 1.05 -6.90 -11.89
N HIS A 188 2.24 -7.02 -11.31
CA HIS A 188 2.49 -6.88 -9.87
C HIS A 188 2.79 -5.44 -9.40
N PHE A 189 2.94 -4.47 -10.30
CA PHE A 189 3.21 -3.07 -9.94
C PHE A 189 2.63 -2.09 -10.95
N MET A 190 2.37 -0.85 -10.55
CA MET A 190 1.91 0.17 -11.49
C MET A 190 3.08 1.01 -12.01
N LEU A 191 3.17 1.16 -13.33
CA LEU A 191 4.06 2.16 -13.93
C LEU A 191 3.52 3.55 -13.64
N SER A 192 4.42 4.48 -13.34
CA SER A 192 4.08 5.89 -13.14
C SER A 192 3.60 6.54 -14.44
N ILE A 193 2.81 7.61 -14.32
CA ILE A 193 2.31 8.40 -15.46
C ILE A 193 3.46 8.80 -16.41
N ASN A 194 4.59 9.24 -15.86
CA ASN A 194 5.77 9.62 -16.65
C ASN A 194 6.37 8.44 -17.43
N GLN A 195 6.37 7.23 -16.86
CA GLN A 195 6.84 6.04 -17.54
C GLN A 195 5.85 5.63 -18.64
N CYS A 196 4.54 5.64 -18.37
CA CYS A 196 3.51 5.38 -19.38
C CYS A 196 3.58 6.38 -20.54
N ASN A 197 3.83 7.66 -20.26
CA ASN A 197 4.02 8.68 -21.28
C ASN A 197 5.22 8.39 -22.20
N LYS A 198 6.34 7.89 -21.66
CA LYS A 198 7.47 7.44 -22.49
C LYS A 198 7.09 6.28 -23.41
N ILE A 199 6.31 5.32 -22.92
CA ILE A 199 5.79 4.20 -23.73
C ILE A 199 4.91 4.76 -24.86
N ASN A 200 3.91 5.58 -24.52
CA ASN A 200 3.00 6.20 -25.48
C ASN A 200 3.72 7.02 -26.54
N ILE A 201 4.76 7.78 -26.18
CA ILE A 201 5.58 8.54 -27.14
C ILE A 201 6.23 7.60 -28.17
N SER A 202 6.83 6.49 -27.70
CA SER A 202 7.49 5.52 -28.58
C SER A 202 6.50 4.83 -29.54
N LEU A 203 5.33 4.43 -29.02
CA LEU A 203 4.27 3.80 -29.80
C LEU A 203 3.68 4.77 -30.83
N ARG A 204 3.31 5.99 -30.40
CA ARG A 204 2.81 7.04 -31.31
C ARG A 204 3.81 7.39 -32.39
N SER A 205 5.08 7.54 -32.05
CA SER A 205 6.14 7.82 -33.04
C SER A 205 6.22 6.73 -34.10
N THR A 206 6.01 5.47 -33.71
CA THR A 206 6.09 4.32 -34.62
C THR A 206 4.90 4.29 -35.57
N ILE A 207 3.69 4.59 -35.07
CA ILE A 207 2.47 4.71 -35.89
C ILE A 207 2.53 5.90 -36.84
N LYS A 208 2.96 7.07 -36.34
CA LYS A 208 3.09 8.27 -37.17
C LYS A 208 4.03 8.01 -38.34
N GLN A 209 5.16 7.34 -38.08
CA GLN A 209 6.09 6.94 -39.12
C GLN A 209 5.49 5.90 -40.08
N SER A 210 4.77 4.90 -39.57
CA SER A 210 4.20 3.87 -40.45
C SER A 210 3.18 4.46 -41.42
N VAL A 211 2.26 5.31 -40.93
CA VAL A 211 1.16 5.92 -41.74
C VAL A 211 1.63 7.14 -42.55
N GLY A 212 2.85 7.63 -42.34
CA GLY A 212 3.33 8.87 -42.97
C GLY A 212 2.70 10.15 -42.39
N LEU A 213 2.20 10.10 -41.16
CA LEU A 213 1.59 11.27 -40.51
C LEU A 213 2.64 12.28 -40.03
N PRO A 214 2.35 13.59 -40.10
CA PRO A 214 3.22 14.62 -39.54
C PRO A 214 3.47 14.41 -38.04
N LYS A 215 4.67 14.77 -37.58
CA LYS A 215 5.03 14.69 -36.15
C LYS A 215 4.06 15.48 -35.26
N ASN A 216 3.53 16.59 -35.76
CA ASN A 216 2.67 17.53 -35.04
C ASN A 216 1.18 17.10 -34.98
N ILE A 217 0.80 15.97 -35.58
CA ILE A 217 -0.59 15.50 -35.50
C ILE A 217 -1.02 15.34 -34.03
N PHE A 218 -2.23 15.81 -33.72
CA PHE A 218 -2.80 15.76 -32.38
C PHE A 218 -2.82 14.32 -31.85
N ASN A 219 -2.38 14.14 -30.60
CA ASN A 219 -2.31 12.81 -29.99
C ASN A 219 -3.71 12.20 -29.79
N SER A 220 -4.74 13.02 -29.60
CA SER A 220 -6.13 12.60 -29.47
C SER A 220 -6.62 11.85 -30.70
N VAL A 221 -6.19 12.23 -31.91
CA VAL A 221 -6.58 11.55 -33.16
C VAL A 221 -6.10 10.10 -33.15
N LEU A 222 -4.86 9.85 -32.71
CA LEU A 222 -4.28 8.51 -32.64
C LEU A 222 -4.93 7.63 -31.57
N HIS A 223 -5.36 8.23 -30.47
CA HIS A 223 -6.00 7.56 -29.34
C HIS A 223 -7.53 7.53 -29.42
N SER A 224 -8.10 8.05 -30.51
CA SER A 224 -9.54 8.00 -30.73
C SER A 224 -10.01 6.57 -30.95
N ASN A 225 -11.28 6.28 -30.69
CA ASN A 225 -11.87 4.97 -31.01
C ASN A 225 -11.99 4.72 -32.53
N ILE A 226 -11.71 5.74 -33.34
CA ILE A 226 -11.66 5.70 -34.80
C ILE A 226 -10.23 5.29 -35.23
N TYR A 227 -10.07 4.84 -36.48
CA TYR A 227 -8.76 4.55 -37.05
C TYR A 227 -7.74 5.67 -36.73
N PRO A 228 -6.53 5.37 -36.20
CA PRO A 228 -5.90 4.04 -36.04
C PRO A 228 -6.16 3.32 -34.69
N ASN A 229 -6.93 3.90 -33.77
CA ASN A 229 -7.30 3.32 -32.47
C ASN A 229 -6.13 2.74 -31.66
N ILE A 230 -5.12 3.56 -31.39
CA ILE A 230 -3.98 3.16 -30.56
C ILE A 230 -4.31 3.39 -29.10
N VAL A 231 -4.34 2.31 -28.34
CA VAL A 231 -4.72 2.36 -26.94
C VAL A 231 -3.71 3.19 -26.14
N ASN A 232 -4.19 4.15 -25.35
CA ASN A 232 -3.36 4.85 -24.38
C ASN A 232 -2.96 3.88 -23.27
N PHE A 233 -1.65 3.67 -23.11
CA PHE A 233 -1.14 2.66 -22.18
C PHE A 233 -1.51 2.94 -20.72
N PHE A 234 -1.61 4.21 -20.29
CA PHE A 234 -1.99 4.53 -18.91
C PHE A 234 -3.45 4.14 -18.62
N ASP A 235 -4.36 4.49 -19.53
CA ASP A 235 -5.78 4.13 -19.42
C ASP A 235 -5.97 2.61 -19.47
N HIS A 236 -5.22 1.93 -20.37
CA HIS A 236 -5.20 0.46 -20.43
C HIS A 236 -4.73 -0.18 -19.13
N GLN A 237 -3.60 0.31 -18.58
CA GLN A 237 -3.05 -0.19 -17.33
C GLN A 237 -4.07 -0.05 -16.19
N LEU A 238 -4.76 1.09 -16.08
CA LEU A 238 -5.78 1.29 -15.06
C LEU A 238 -6.96 0.33 -15.25
N LYS A 239 -7.45 0.17 -16.49
CA LYS A 239 -8.52 -0.78 -16.80
C LYS A 239 -8.16 -2.21 -16.38
N VAL A 240 -6.98 -2.68 -16.78
CA VAL A 240 -6.52 -4.04 -16.47
C VAL A 240 -6.30 -4.23 -14.98
N GLN A 241 -5.63 -3.29 -14.31
CA GLN A 241 -5.35 -3.40 -12.88
C GLN A 241 -6.62 -3.38 -12.04
N SER A 242 -7.62 -2.59 -12.46
CA SER A 242 -8.95 -2.58 -11.84
C SER A 242 -9.67 -3.92 -12.04
N SER A 243 -9.67 -4.45 -13.26
CA SER A 243 -10.23 -5.78 -13.56
C SER A 243 -9.54 -6.88 -12.75
N LEU A 244 -8.21 -6.83 -12.66
CA LEU A 244 -7.42 -7.80 -11.90
C LEU A 244 -7.72 -7.72 -10.41
N LEU A 245 -7.89 -6.53 -9.85
CA LEU A 245 -8.29 -6.35 -8.46
C LEU A 245 -9.64 -7.03 -8.18
N VAL A 246 -10.62 -6.84 -9.07
CA VAL A 246 -11.95 -7.47 -8.95
C VAL A 246 -11.85 -9.00 -9.05
N THR A 247 -11.08 -9.52 -10.01
CA THR A 247 -10.85 -10.97 -10.14
C THR A 247 -10.15 -11.55 -8.92
N GLN A 248 -9.16 -10.85 -8.37
CA GLN A 248 -8.45 -11.25 -7.14
C GLN A 248 -9.35 -11.23 -5.91
N ALA A 249 -10.24 -10.25 -5.81
CA ALA A 249 -11.21 -10.14 -4.71
C ALA A 249 -12.22 -11.30 -4.71
N ASN A 250 -12.65 -11.73 -5.90
CA ASN A 250 -13.70 -12.72 -6.07
C ASN A 250 -13.20 -14.16 -6.24
N ASN A 251 -11.89 -14.38 -6.33
CA ASN A 251 -11.32 -15.72 -6.41
C ASN A 251 -11.02 -16.28 -5.00
N PRO A 252 -11.54 -17.48 -4.65
CA PRO A 252 -11.34 -18.08 -3.32
C PRO A 252 -9.89 -18.18 -2.87
N TYR A 253 -8.95 -18.46 -3.78
CA TYR A 253 -7.53 -18.63 -3.44
C TYR A 253 -6.83 -17.31 -3.10
N THR A 254 -7.32 -16.19 -3.62
CA THR A 254 -6.67 -14.86 -3.48
C THR A 254 -7.46 -13.89 -2.63
N SER A 255 -8.74 -14.16 -2.37
CA SER A 255 -9.61 -13.26 -1.61
C SER A 255 -9.08 -13.03 -0.19
N ASN A 256 -8.62 -14.08 0.49
CA ASN A 256 -8.01 -13.99 1.81
C ASN A 256 -6.73 -13.15 1.79
N THR A 257 -5.90 -13.28 0.75
CA THR A 257 -4.72 -12.43 0.57
C THR A 257 -5.11 -10.97 0.40
N LEU A 258 -6.17 -10.68 -0.37
CA LEU A 258 -6.63 -9.32 -0.57
C LEU A 258 -7.19 -8.74 0.74
N LYS A 259 -7.98 -9.51 1.48
CA LYS A 259 -8.49 -9.13 2.80
C LYS A 259 -7.35 -8.80 3.77
N PHE A 260 -6.32 -9.63 3.81
CA PHE A 260 -5.08 -9.36 4.55
C PHE A 260 -4.40 -8.06 4.10
N LEU A 261 -4.26 -7.82 2.78
CA LEU A 261 -3.65 -6.61 2.24
C LEU A 261 -4.45 -5.33 2.58
N PHE A 262 -5.79 -5.43 2.65
CA PHE A 262 -6.64 -4.33 3.08
C PHE A 262 -6.39 -3.98 4.55
N LEU A 263 -6.33 -5.00 5.43
CA LEU A 263 -6.03 -4.79 6.84
C LEU A 263 -4.61 -4.24 7.03
N LEU A 264 -3.63 -4.77 6.30
CA LEU A 264 -2.25 -4.28 6.31
C LEU A 264 -2.17 -2.82 5.87
N CYS A 265 -2.95 -2.42 4.86
CA CYS A 265 -3.02 -1.04 4.41
C CYS A 265 -3.64 -0.12 5.47
N GLN A 266 -4.74 -0.53 6.10
CA GLN A 266 -5.33 0.21 7.22
C GLN A 266 -4.34 0.34 8.38
N GLN A 267 -3.63 -0.73 8.72
CA GLN A 267 -2.63 -0.73 9.79
C GLN A 267 -1.48 0.19 9.42
N LYS A 268 -0.98 0.13 8.17
CA LYS A 268 0.10 0.98 7.64
C LYS A 268 -0.24 2.47 7.75
N HIS A 269 -1.47 2.86 7.42
CA HIS A 269 -1.90 4.26 7.47
C HIS A 269 -2.59 4.66 8.78
N TRP A 270 -2.67 3.74 9.75
CA TRP A 270 -3.37 3.93 11.03
C TRP A 270 -4.79 4.47 10.83
N LEU A 271 -5.59 3.72 10.07
CA LEU A 271 -6.97 4.07 9.72
C LEU A 271 -7.96 3.25 10.57
N PRO A 272 -8.98 3.88 11.17
CA PRO A 272 -10.01 3.17 11.93
C PRO A 272 -11.09 2.53 11.03
N ASN A 273 -11.25 3.03 9.81
CA ASN A 273 -12.30 2.65 8.87
C ASN A 273 -11.71 2.23 7.52
N SER A 274 -12.57 1.86 6.56
CA SER A 274 -12.18 1.43 5.21
C SER A 274 -11.16 2.36 4.55
N ILE A 275 -10.16 1.76 3.87
CA ILE A 275 -9.13 2.47 3.10
C ILE A 275 -9.66 3.18 1.85
N ILE A 276 -10.86 2.82 1.38
CA ILE A 276 -11.36 3.18 0.05
C ILE A 276 -11.40 4.69 -0.15
N ASN A 277 -11.96 5.43 0.82
CA ASN A 277 -12.12 6.88 0.72
C ASN A 277 -10.88 7.67 1.14
N PHE A 278 -9.93 7.03 1.85
CA PHE A 278 -8.74 7.72 2.35
C PHE A 278 -7.81 8.15 1.20
N PHE A 279 -7.68 7.32 0.17
CA PHE A 279 -6.80 7.62 -0.95
C PHE A 279 -7.35 8.70 -1.90
N ASP A 280 -8.66 8.99 -1.83
CA ASP A 280 -9.26 10.09 -2.58
C ASP A 280 -8.73 11.46 -2.16
N LEU A 281 -8.17 11.56 -0.95
CA LEU A 281 -7.55 12.78 -0.41
C LEU A 281 -6.20 13.11 -1.07
N PHE A 282 -5.64 12.22 -1.90
CA PHE A 282 -4.36 12.44 -2.59
C PHE A 282 -4.55 12.79 -4.06
N ASP A 283 -3.91 13.85 -4.56
CA ASP A 283 -3.96 14.20 -5.99
C ASP A 283 -3.15 13.26 -6.88
N LYS A 284 -2.16 12.57 -6.28
CA LYS A 284 -1.24 11.68 -6.98
C LYS A 284 -0.68 10.64 -6.01
N PRO A 285 -0.37 9.43 -6.48
CA PRO A 285 0.23 8.41 -5.64
C PRO A 285 1.63 8.84 -5.18
N LEU A 286 1.94 8.56 -3.91
CA LEU A 286 3.29 8.75 -3.37
C LEU A 286 4.21 7.61 -3.80
N LYS A 287 5.52 7.84 -3.81
CA LYS A 287 6.51 6.80 -4.21
C LYS A 287 6.51 5.57 -3.30
N CYS A 288 6.08 5.73 -2.06
CA CYS A 288 5.97 4.68 -1.05
C CYS A 288 4.61 3.96 -1.05
N PHE A 289 3.73 4.34 -1.98
CA PHE A 289 2.45 3.66 -2.13
C PHE A 289 2.64 2.32 -2.82
N SER A 290 1.95 1.29 -2.32
CA SER A 290 1.88 -0.01 -2.96
C SER A 290 1.04 0.07 -4.25
N ARG A 291 1.01 -1.04 -5.00
CA ARG A 291 0.12 -1.19 -6.17
C ARG A 291 -1.34 -0.85 -5.82
N LEU A 292 -1.84 -1.38 -4.70
CA LEU A 292 -3.24 -1.21 -4.29
C LEU A 292 -3.55 0.23 -3.90
N GLU A 293 -2.67 0.85 -3.12
CA GLU A 293 -2.79 2.25 -2.66
C GLU A 293 -2.73 3.23 -3.86
N SER A 294 -1.83 2.95 -4.81
CA SER A 294 -1.73 3.72 -6.04
C SER A 294 -2.98 3.60 -6.90
N LEU A 295 -3.53 2.39 -7.01
CA LEU A 295 -4.75 2.13 -7.78
C LEU A 295 -5.96 2.86 -7.18
N LEU A 296 -6.15 2.79 -5.86
CA LEU A 296 -7.23 3.50 -5.16
C LEU A 296 -7.13 5.02 -5.35
N THR A 297 -5.91 5.58 -5.34
CA THR A 297 -5.70 7.03 -5.61
C THR A 297 -6.21 7.43 -7.01
N PHE A 298 -6.19 6.51 -7.98
CA PHE A 298 -6.63 6.79 -9.34
C PHE A 298 -8.13 6.63 -9.56
N PHE A 299 -8.84 5.87 -8.72
CA PHE A 299 -10.26 5.57 -8.92
C PHE A 299 -11.15 6.82 -8.97
N LYS A 300 -10.88 7.82 -8.12
CA LYS A 300 -11.62 9.10 -8.15
C LYS A 300 -11.56 9.81 -9.49
N PHE A 301 -10.46 9.71 -10.23
CA PHE A 301 -10.29 10.42 -11.51
C PHE A 301 -11.09 9.76 -12.64
N TYR A 302 -11.54 8.53 -12.44
CA TYR A 302 -12.33 7.75 -13.39
C TYR A 302 -13.76 7.52 -12.88
N ASN A 303 -14.18 8.21 -11.81
CA ASN A 303 -15.48 8.03 -11.15
C ASN A 303 -15.77 6.56 -10.79
N LEU A 304 -14.73 5.82 -10.41
CA LEU A 304 -14.86 4.43 -9.97
C LEU A 304 -14.98 4.40 -8.44
N SER A 305 -15.93 3.63 -7.93
CA SER A 305 -16.08 3.36 -6.51
C SER A 305 -15.89 1.88 -6.23
N LEU A 306 -15.23 1.56 -5.11
CA LEU A 306 -15.08 0.18 -4.65
C LEU A 306 -16.01 -0.09 -3.46
N SER A 307 -16.60 -1.28 -3.42
CA SER A 307 -17.33 -1.78 -2.26
C SER A 307 -16.81 -3.16 -1.89
N SER A 308 -16.59 -3.40 -0.60
CA SER A 308 -16.15 -4.70 -0.07
C SER A 308 -17.22 -5.34 0.80
N ASN A 309 -17.32 -6.67 0.75
CA ASN A 309 -18.23 -7.45 1.59
C ASN A 309 -17.75 -7.54 3.05
N PHE A 310 -16.46 -7.28 3.29
CA PHE A 310 -15.89 -7.16 4.63
C PHE A 310 -15.68 -5.68 4.97
N LYS A 311 -15.86 -5.36 6.25
CA LYS A 311 -15.55 -4.05 6.82
C LYS A 311 -14.73 -4.24 8.08
N PHE A 312 -13.55 -3.66 8.07
CA PHE A 312 -12.72 -3.51 9.27
C PHE A 312 -12.99 -2.12 9.82
N SER A 313 -13.83 -2.05 10.86
CA SER A 313 -14.24 -0.81 11.50
C SER A 313 -13.92 -0.86 12.99
N MET A 314 -13.21 0.15 13.46
CA MET A 314 -12.96 0.36 14.88
C MET A 314 -14.11 1.15 15.52
N LYS A 315 -14.48 0.78 16.74
CA LYS A 315 -15.36 1.58 17.59
C LYS A 315 -14.52 2.66 18.29
N GLY A 316 -15.00 3.89 18.30
CA GLY A 316 -14.35 4.99 19.02
C GLY A 316 -14.77 6.37 18.55
N GLY A 317 -14.95 6.60 17.24
CA GLY A 317 -15.35 7.94 16.76
C GLY A 317 -15.66 7.99 15.26
N THR A 318 -16.12 9.15 14.80
CA THR A 318 -16.57 9.38 13.42
C THR A 318 -15.51 10.02 12.53
N TYR A 319 -14.59 10.82 13.11
CA TYR A 319 -13.60 11.60 12.38
C TYR A 319 -12.19 11.04 12.61
N PRO A 320 -11.62 10.28 11.65
CA PRO A 320 -10.26 9.75 11.78
C PRO A 320 -9.21 10.84 11.70
N LEU A 321 -8.25 10.84 12.63
CA LEU A 321 -7.22 11.87 12.67
C LEU A 321 -6.31 11.84 11.43
N SER A 322 -6.08 10.65 10.88
CA SER A 322 -5.28 10.42 9.68
C SER A 322 -5.72 11.25 8.46
N HIS A 323 -7.00 11.61 8.36
CA HIS A 323 -7.55 12.37 7.23
C HIS A 323 -7.13 13.85 7.30
N PHE A 324 -6.75 14.35 8.47
CA PHE A 324 -6.39 15.75 8.70
C PHE A 324 -4.87 16.01 8.68
N ILE A 325 -4.04 14.97 8.70
CA ILE A 325 -2.57 15.07 8.79
C ILE A 325 -1.87 14.76 7.46
N ILE A 326 -2.50 15.10 6.33
CA ILE A 326 -2.00 14.76 5.00
C ILE A 326 -0.92 15.74 4.56
N ASP A 327 0.29 15.54 5.07
CA ASP A 327 1.51 16.18 4.58
C ASP A 327 2.31 15.21 3.71
N LYS A 328 2.39 15.48 2.40
CA LYS A 328 3.12 14.63 1.43
C LYS A 328 4.58 14.37 1.84
N LYS A 329 5.23 15.27 2.58
CA LYS A 329 6.63 15.13 3.02
C LYS A 329 6.76 14.34 4.32
N PHE A 330 5.86 14.55 5.28
CA PHE A 330 5.98 14.01 6.64
C PHE A 330 4.89 13.01 7.05
N LEU A 331 4.04 12.57 6.11
CA LEU A 331 2.89 11.67 6.35
C LEU A 331 3.22 10.49 7.27
N PHE A 332 4.22 9.66 6.92
CA PHE A 332 4.57 8.48 7.72
C PHE A 332 5.20 8.84 9.06
N ALA A 333 5.88 9.99 9.18
CA ALA A 333 6.38 10.46 10.47
C ALA A 333 5.23 10.87 11.39
N HIS A 334 4.21 11.53 10.85
CA HIS A 334 2.98 11.87 11.58
C HIS A 334 2.21 10.62 12.00
N ILE A 335 1.96 9.70 11.07
CA ILE A 335 1.24 8.43 11.33
C ILE A 335 1.96 7.58 12.37
N ASN A 336 3.27 7.41 12.27
CA ASN A 336 4.04 6.64 13.26
C ASN A 336 4.01 7.29 14.64
N SER A 337 4.09 8.63 14.71
CA SER A 337 4.00 9.36 15.98
C SER A 337 2.63 9.22 16.63
N ILE A 338 1.56 9.33 15.85
CA ILE A 338 0.16 9.19 16.29
C ILE A 338 -0.12 7.76 16.76
N ARG A 339 0.35 6.75 16.00
CA ARG A 339 0.27 5.34 16.36
C ARG A 339 0.96 5.07 17.70
N ASN A 340 2.21 5.52 17.85
CA ASN A 340 2.95 5.37 19.10
C ASN A 340 2.26 6.08 20.27
N LYS A 341 1.50 7.14 20.01
CA LYS A 341 0.75 7.87 21.05
C LYS A 341 -0.63 7.28 21.32
N GLY A 342 -1.08 6.29 20.55
CA GLY A 342 -2.40 5.66 20.69
C GLY A 342 -3.56 6.56 20.28
N ILE A 343 -3.31 7.60 19.48
CA ILE A 343 -4.34 8.52 19.01
C ILE A 343 -4.87 7.98 17.69
N MET A 344 -6.19 7.99 17.46
CA MET A 344 -6.78 7.48 16.22
C MET A 344 -7.82 8.43 15.63
N PHE A 345 -8.59 9.11 16.48
CA PHE A 345 -9.67 10.00 16.07
C PHE A 345 -9.39 11.45 16.47
N LEU A 346 -10.00 12.38 15.74
CA LEU A 346 -9.93 13.82 16.03
C LEU A 346 -10.54 14.15 17.40
N TYR A 347 -11.58 13.42 17.83
CA TYR A 347 -12.21 13.65 19.14
C TYR A 347 -11.25 13.45 20.33
N HIS A 348 -10.13 12.74 20.15
CA HIS A 348 -9.12 12.52 21.20
C HIS A 348 -8.30 13.78 21.52
N ILE A 349 -8.31 14.78 20.64
CA ILE A 349 -7.42 15.95 20.72
C ILE A 349 -8.18 17.28 20.70
N ILE A 350 -9.51 17.22 20.67
CA ILE A 350 -10.37 18.40 20.69
C ILE A 350 -11.12 18.45 22.02
N THR A 351 -11.46 19.67 22.42
CA THR A 351 -12.24 19.95 23.62
C THR A 351 -13.57 19.21 23.62
N LYS A 352 -14.12 18.98 24.82
CA LYS A 352 -15.46 18.40 25.00
C LYS A 352 -16.57 19.17 24.33
N ASP A 353 -16.33 20.41 23.87
CA ASP A 353 -17.26 21.26 23.10
C ASP A 353 -17.08 21.15 21.58
N TYR A 354 -16.10 20.36 21.12
CA TYR A 354 -15.77 20.04 19.72
C TYR A 354 -15.50 21.29 18.88
N ALA A 355 -15.19 22.41 19.53
CA ALA A 355 -14.98 23.71 18.91
C ALA A 355 -13.50 24.11 18.88
N PHE A 356 -12.69 23.58 19.80
CA PHE A 356 -11.27 23.95 19.95
C PHE A 356 -10.38 22.71 19.98
N LEU A 357 -9.20 22.83 19.38
CA LEU A 357 -8.09 21.90 19.56
C LEU A 357 -7.51 22.08 20.97
N GLU A 358 -7.37 21.00 21.74
CA GLU A 358 -6.81 21.06 23.10
C GLU A 358 -5.33 21.45 23.07
N ASP A 359 -4.85 22.08 24.15
CA ASP A 359 -3.42 22.32 24.32
C ASP A 359 -2.69 20.97 24.41
N TYR A 360 -1.52 20.90 23.79
CA TYR A 360 -0.76 19.66 23.75
C TYR A 360 -0.39 19.18 25.15
N ASN A 361 -0.21 20.07 26.11
CA ASN A 361 0.08 19.69 27.50
C ASN A 361 -1.06 18.92 28.15
N ASP A 362 -2.31 19.25 27.81
CA ASP A 362 -3.49 18.55 28.32
C ASP A 362 -3.70 17.21 27.61
N ILE A 363 -3.49 17.17 26.28
CA ILE A 363 -3.47 15.93 25.51
C ILE A 363 -2.40 14.98 26.09
N LYS A 364 -1.21 15.51 26.39
CA LYS A 364 -0.05 14.75 26.90
C LYS A 364 -0.35 14.00 28.20
N LYS A 365 -1.22 14.51 29.06
CA LYS A 365 -1.63 13.84 30.32
C LYS A 365 -2.28 12.48 30.05
N HIS A 366 -3.02 12.38 28.94
CA HIS A 366 -3.84 11.23 28.54
C HIS A 366 -3.13 10.27 27.58
N LEU A 367 -1.91 10.59 27.13
CA LEU A 367 -1.16 9.75 26.19
C LEU A 367 -0.58 8.49 26.84
N VAL A 368 -0.58 7.39 26.08
CA VAL A 368 0.15 6.15 26.43
C VAL A 368 1.65 6.43 26.54
N HIS A 369 2.20 7.20 25.60
CA HIS A 369 3.61 7.58 25.59
C HIS A 369 3.78 9.11 25.72
N LYS A 370 4.19 9.52 26.92
CA LYS A 370 4.32 10.94 27.35
C LYS A 370 5.67 11.58 27.00
N GLY A 371 6.62 10.82 26.44
CA GLY A 371 7.95 11.33 26.08
C GLY A 371 7.98 12.22 24.83
N GLY A 372 8.98 13.10 24.76
CA GLY A 372 9.36 13.87 23.57
C GLY A 372 8.91 15.33 23.51
N LYS A 373 9.43 16.04 22.50
CA LYS A 373 9.01 17.41 22.13
C LYS A 373 7.59 17.41 21.54
N ILE A 374 7.00 18.60 21.38
CA ILE A 374 5.71 18.76 20.68
C ILE A 374 5.84 18.14 19.28
N PRO A 375 4.97 17.18 18.91
CA PRO A 375 5.04 16.52 17.62
C PRO A 375 4.74 17.47 16.46
N HIS A 376 5.41 17.27 15.34
CA HIS A 376 5.17 18.04 14.12
C HIS A 376 3.71 17.93 13.62
N TRP A 377 3.06 16.78 13.81
CA TRP A 377 1.67 16.61 13.39
C TRP A 377 0.72 17.55 14.16
N TYR A 378 1.02 17.87 15.42
CA TYR A 378 0.18 18.78 16.23
C TYR A 378 0.29 20.21 15.71
N ASN A 379 1.51 20.67 15.42
CA ASN A 379 1.73 21.98 14.81
C ASN A 379 1.07 22.07 13.42
N PHE A 380 1.23 21.01 12.61
CA PHE A 380 0.59 20.92 11.30
C PHE A 380 -0.93 21.01 11.40
N LEU A 381 -1.55 20.36 12.38
CA LEU A 381 -2.98 20.50 12.63
C LEU A 381 -3.31 21.93 13.06
N LYS A 382 -2.60 22.49 14.04
CA LYS A 382 -2.83 23.86 14.49
C LYS A 382 -2.82 24.86 13.32
N GLU A 383 -1.91 24.71 12.37
CA GLU A 383 -1.82 25.56 11.18
C GLU A 383 -2.95 25.33 10.16
N ASN A 384 -3.43 24.09 9.99
CA ASN A 384 -4.35 23.74 8.89
C ASN A 384 -5.82 23.56 9.30
N ILE A 385 -6.09 23.24 10.56
CA ILE A 385 -7.45 22.99 11.06
C ILE A 385 -7.95 24.06 12.04
N THR A 386 -7.13 25.07 12.40
CA THR A 386 -7.57 26.16 13.29
C THR A 386 -7.59 27.53 12.60
N ILE A 387 -8.59 28.35 12.93
CA ILE A 387 -8.80 29.69 12.35
C ILE A 387 -7.89 30.72 13.00
N ASN A 388 -7.71 30.62 14.33
CA ASN A 388 -7.02 31.61 15.16
C ASN A 388 -5.96 30.95 16.04
N ASN A 389 -5.01 31.74 16.55
CA ASN A 389 -3.99 31.31 17.52
C ASN A 389 -4.58 30.69 18.81
N GLN A 390 -5.86 30.96 19.09
CA GLN A 390 -6.64 30.39 20.19
C GLN A 390 -7.12 28.94 19.95
N GLY A 391 -6.89 28.36 18.77
CA GLY A 391 -7.14 26.94 18.50
C GLY A 391 -8.57 26.58 18.06
N ARG A 392 -9.40 27.56 17.69
CA ARG A 392 -10.77 27.31 17.19
C ARG A 392 -10.73 26.58 15.86
N LEU A 393 -11.49 25.49 15.71
CA LEU A 393 -11.54 24.68 14.49
C LEU A 393 -12.17 25.44 13.31
N VAL A 394 -11.72 25.15 12.09
CA VAL A 394 -12.22 25.74 10.83
C VAL A 394 -13.61 25.24 10.47
N PHE A 395 -14.01 24.08 10.98
CA PHE A 395 -15.29 23.43 10.67
C PHE A 395 -16.01 23.04 11.95
N ASP A 396 -17.34 23.15 11.92
CA ASP A 396 -18.19 22.63 12.98
C ASP A 396 -18.39 21.12 12.76
N LEU A 397 -17.99 20.33 13.76
CA LEU A 397 -18.29 18.91 13.76
C LEU A 397 -19.77 18.75 14.12
N ASN A 398 -20.61 18.28 13.18
CA ASN A 398 -22.02 18.00 13.45
C ASN A 398 -22.16 17.11 14.70
N ARG A 399 -22.73 17.67 15.77
CA ARG A 399 -23.08 16.98 17.01
C ARG A 399 -24.57 16.65 17.01
N PRO A 400 -25.01 15.55 17.66
CA PRO A 400 -26.34 15.58 18.25
C PRO A 400 -26.30 16.67 19.33
N ILE A 401 -27.07 17.73 19.13
CA ILE A 401 -27.41 18.66 20.19
C ILE A 401 -28.20 17.85 21.22
N ILE A 402 -27.58 17.47 22.33
CA ILE A 402 -28.34 17.23 23.56
C ILE A 402 -28.18 18.50 24.39
N GLN A 403 -28.89 19.55 23.98
CA GLN A 403 -29.41 20.48 24.97
C GLN A 403 -30.30 19.62 25.88
N ASN A 404 -29.87 19.41 27.12
CA ASN A 404 -30.73 18.82 28.13
C ASN A 404 -31.94 19.77 28.30
N PRO A 405 -33.17 19.41 27.89
CA PRO A 405 -34.35 20.28 28.04
C PRO A 405 -34.70 20.56 29.51
N SER A 406 -34.06 19.82 30.43
CA SER A 406 -34.36 19.76 31.86
C SER A 406 -33.34 20.49 32.73
N ALA A 407 -32.33 21.16 32.17
CA ALA A 407 -31.43 21.99 32.96
C ALA A 407 -32.04 23.38 33.19
N PRO A 408 -32.35 23.79 34.44
CA PRO A 408 -32.90 25.10 34.73
C PRO A 408 -31.89 26.18 34.35
N ARG A 409 -32.33 27.11 33.50
CA ARG A 409 -31.56 28.30 33.14
C ARG A 409 -31.39 29.16 34.40
N SER A 410 -30.17 29.63 34.70
CA SER A 410 -29.99 30.60 35.78
C SER A 410 -30.87 31.81 35.52
N ALA A 411 -31.74 32.14 36.49
CA ALA A 411 -32.61 33.31 36.38
C ALA A 411 -31.75 34.57 36.24
N ILE A 412 -32.17 35.45 35.34
CA ILE A 412 -31.62 36.81 35.23
C ILE A 412 -31.89 37.47 36.59
N PRO A 413 -30.87 38.00 37.29
CA PRO A 413 -31.13 38.77 38.50
C PRO A 413 -32.01 39.96 38.14
N SER A 414 -33.08 40.18 38.91
CA SER A 414 -33.95 41.33 38.74
C SER A 414 -33.13 42.62 38.82
N GLU A 415 -33.32 43.51 37.84
CA GLU A 415 -32.81 44.89 37.92
C GLU A 415 -33.34 45.54 39.20
N ASP A 416 -32.43 45.88 40.10
CA ASP A 416 -32.74 46.55 41.35
C ASP A 416 -33.09 48.02 41.02
N PRO A 417 -34.32 48.51 41.32
CA PRO A 417 -34.70 49.89 41.02
C PRO A 417 -33.97 50.93 41.89
N ASN A 418 -33.09 50.48 42.79
CA ASN A 418 -32.23 51.31 43.64
C ASN A 418 -30.75 51.18 43.29
N THR A 419 -30.40 51.05 42.00
CA THR A 419 -29.01 51.23 41.59
C THR A 419 -28.66 52.71 41.71
N LEU A 420 -28.18 53.09 42.90
CA LEU A 420 -27.54 54.37 43.20
C LEU A 420 -26.46 54.65 42.15
N HIS A 421 -26.76 55.55 41.21
CA HIS A 421 -25.72 56.23 40.47
C HIS A 421 -24.94 57.10 41.46
N HIS A 422 -23.72 56.68 41.81
CA HIS A 422 -22.74 57.61 42.34
C HIS A 422 -21.78 58.09 41.24
N PRO A 423 -21.52 59.41 41.21
CA PRO A 423 -20.89 60.09 40.09
C PRO A 423 -19.39 59.82 40.02
N LYS A 424 -18.86 60.00 38.82
CA LYS A 424 -17.42 59.96 38.55
C LYS A 424 -16.67 61.01 39.36
N ARG A 425 -15.50 60.55 39.83
CA ARG A 425 -14.22 61.26 40.04
C ARG A 425 -14.07 62.16 41.27
N SER A 426 -12.93 61.92 41.95
CA SER A 426 -11.71 62.71 41.73
C SER A 426 -10.49 61.81 41.91
#